data_AF-A0A0F9BFE0-F1
#
_entry.id   AF-A0A0F9BFE0-F1
#
_cell.length_a   1.000
_cell.length_b   1.000
_cell.length_c   1.000
_cell.angle_alpha   90.00
_cell.angle_beta   90.00
_cell.angle_gamma   90.00
#
_symmetry.space_group_name_H-M   'P 1'
#
loop_
_entity.id
_entity.type
_entity.pdbx_description
1 polymer ?
#
loop_
_entity_poly.entity_id
_entity_poly.type
_entity_poly.pdbx_seq_one_letter_code
_entity_poly.pdbx_strand_id
1 'polypeptide(L)'
;MKRALYSLDDEEFMTLLGRTDDVLRRRNIPYMFVGGVATQAHIANYLCKTKGTTLYDLANSPEFRVPDHLRATDDVDITLDPRKISKDPSDVKIYSEIIDVLKEIEGDDIYASPSGNHVVAIKVERLGKKRPVFRLGLDKEADSPDSEVSFNLYYGPGDTNNRWPVEMVDFERQNYFSFFDTSKRIAIPFSHERNVEINVKGVEQLLATKIARAREKDWTDMLLLHRHANESGEPLDIERIGEILCAADSRYHVSNETLINRFDKFKYLIK
;
A
#
# COMPACT_ATOMS: atom_id res chain seq x y z
N MET A 1 11.03 -21.51 -5.67
CA MET A 1 9.76 -21.38 -4.94
C MET A 1 9.07 -20.12 -5.46
N LYS A 2 7.82 -20.24 -5.92
CA LYS A 2 7.04 -19.09 -6.42
C LYS A 2 6.48 -18.37 -5.19
N ARG A 3 6.53 -17.04 -5.16
CA ARG A 3 5.94 -16.28 -4.05
C ARG A 3 4.42 -16.32 -4.14
N ALA A 4 3.75 -16.34 -2.99
CA ALA A 4 2.32 -16.11 -2.88
C ALA A 4 1.96 -14.76 -3.51
N LEU A 5 0.79 -14.66 -4.11
CA LEU A 5 0.24 -13.41 -4.62
C LEU A 5 -1.07 -13.16 -3.90
N TYR A 6 -1.22 -11.94 -3.40
CA TYR A 6 -2.38 -11.51 -2.64
C TYR A 6 -3.07 -10.31 -3.29
N SER A 7 -4.39 -10.30 -3.25
CA SER A 7 -5.23 -9.15 -3.56
C SER A 7 -6.15 -8.82 -2.39
N LEU A 8 -6.72 -7.61 -2.39
CA LEU A 8 -7.56 -7.15 -1.28
C LEU A 8 -8.89 -7.89 -1.14
N ASP A 9 -9.25 -8.78 -2.05
CA ASP A 9 -10.36 -9.73 -1.89
C ASP A 9 -9.97 -10.98 -1.09
N ASP A 10 -8.67 -11.22 -0.83
CA ASP A 10 -8.21 -12.29 0.04
C ASP A 10 -8.44 -11.92 1.52
N GLU A 11 -9.19 -12.76 2.23
CA GLU A 11 -9.65 -12.46 3.59
C GLU A 11 -8.52 -12.40 4.62
N GLU A 12 -7.56 -13.32 4.52
CA GLU A 12 -6.39 -13.39 5.39
C GLU A 12 -5.46 -12.20 5.17
N PHE A 13 -5.32 -11.76 3.90
CA PHE A 13 -4.52 -10.60 3.56
C PHE A 13 -5.17 -9.32 4.10
N MET A 14 -6.47 -9.15 3.91
CA MET A 14 -7.21 -8.01 4.46
C MET A 14 -7.20 -7.96 5.98
N THR A 15 -7.27 -9.13 6.63
CA THR A 15 -7.16 -9.23 8.09
C THR A 15 -5.78 -8.78 8.56
N LEU A 16 -4.70 -9.21 7.89
CA LEU A 16 -3.34 -8.76 8.19
C LEU A 16 -3.19 -7.24 8.06
N LEU A 17 -3.72 -6.65 6.99
CA LEU A 17 -3.66 -5.21 6.77
C LEU A 17 -4.44 -4.43 7.85
N GLY A 18 -5.65 -4.89 8.19
CA GLY A 18 -6.45 -4.30 9.26
C GLY A 18 -5.78 -4.40 10.63
N ARG A 19 -5.19 -5.56 10.96
CA ARG A 19 -4.41 -5.76 12.20
C ARG A 19 -3.19 -4.85 12.25
N THR A 20 -2.50 -4.69 11.12
CA THR A 20 -1.37 -3.78 11.01
C THR A 20 -1.79 -2.33 11.26
N ASP A 21 -2.92 -1.88 10.69
CA ASP A 21 -3.51 -0.55 10.95
C ASP A 21 -3.79 -0.35 12.45
N ASP A 22 -4.50 -1.31 13.06
CA ASP A 22 -4.90 -1.26 14.47
C ASP A 22 -3.71 -1.18 15.43
N VAL A 23 -2.67 -1.99 15.20
CA VAL A 23 -1.47 -2.01 16.05
C VAL A 23 -0.71 -0.69 15.94
N LEU A 24 -0.43 -0.24 14.71
CA LEU A 24 0.35 0.99 14.50
C LEU A 24 -0.38 2.22 15.04
N ARG A 25 -1.71 2.29 14.87
CA ARG A 25 -2.54 3.35 15.46
C ARG A 25 -2.55 3.32 16.99
N ARG A 26 -2.75 2.16 17.60
CA ARG A 26 -2.77 2.04 19.08
C ARG A 26 -1.43 2.47 19.68
N ARG A 27 -0.32 2.19 19.00
CA ARG A 27 1.02 2.64 19.39
C ARG A 27 1.35 4.08 18.99
N ASN A 28 0.43 4.79 18.33
CA ASN A 28 0.64 6.15 17.80
C ASN A 28 1.86 6.25 16.87
N ILE A 29 2.19 5.17 16.16
CA ILE A 29 3.25 5.18 15.15
C ILE A 29 2.63 5.68 13.85
N PRO A 30 3.09 6.80 13.27
CA PRO A 30 2.59 7.24 11.97
C PRO A 30 3.18 6.38 10.86
N TYR A 31 2.31 5.91 9.98
CA TYR A 31 2.63 5.07 8.85
C TYR A 31 1.74 5.41 7.68
N MET A 32 2.10 4.88 6.52
CA MET A 32 1.21 4.73 5.38
C MET A 32 1.59 3.46 4.62
N PHE A 33 0.59 2.71 4.19
CA PHE A 33 0.78 1.72 3.15
C PHE A 33 1.08 2.43 1.82
N VAL A 34 2.01 1.87 1.06
CA VAL A 34 2.42 2.38 -0.26
C VAL A 34 2.42 1.23 -1.27
N GLY A 35 2.90 1.47 -2.49
CA GLY A 35 3.11 0.40 -3.47
C GLY A 35 1.82 -0.29 -3.92
N GLY A 36 1.87 -1.64 -3.98
CA GLY A 36 0.76 -2.47 -4.45
C GLY A 36 -0.50 -2.32 -3.61
N VAL A 37 -0.37 -2.41 -2.29
CA VAL A 37 -1.48 -2.30 -1.33
C VAL A 37 -2.22 -0.97 -1.46
N ALA A 38 -1.48 0.15 -1.47
CA ALA A 38 -2.11 1.46 -1.63
C ALA A 38 -2.85 1.61 -2.98
N THR A 39 -2.27 1.05 -4.05
CA THR A 39 -2.89 1.04 -5.38
C THR A 39 -4.21 0.29 -5.37
N GLN A 40 -4.19 -0.94 -4.85
CA GLN A 40 -5.39 -1.76 -4.75
C GLN A 40 -6.45 -1.11 -3.85
N ALA A 41 -6.05 -0.45 -2.75
CA ALA A 41 -6.97 0.17 -1.79
C ALA A 41 -7.80 1.30 -2.42
N HIS A 42 -7.14 2.20 -3.16
CA HIS A 42 -7.83 3.26 -3.92
C HIS A 42 -8.76 2.65 -4.97
N ILE A 43 -8.28 1.67 -5.77
CA ILE A 43 -9.11 1.01 -6.79
C ILE A 43 -10.32 0.33 -6.16
N ALA A 44 -10.13 -0.45 -5.09
CA ALA A 44 -11.20 -1.18 -4.41
C ALA A 44 -12.24 -0.22 -3.83
N ASN A 45 -11.82 0.88 -3.21
CA ASN A 45 -12.73 1.91 -2.70
C ASN A 45 -13.58 2.53 -3.83
N TYR A 46 -12.96 2.93 -4.94
CA TYR A 46 -13.68 3.45 -6.11
C TYR A 46 -14.62 2.41 -6.74
N LEU A 47 -14.16 1.17 -6.91
CA LEU A 47 -14.96 0.07 -7.46
C LEU A 47 -16.22 -0.18 -6.64
N CYS A 48 -16.08 -0.35 -5.32
CA CYS A 48 -17.19 -0.59 -4.42
C CYS A 48 -18.19 0.58 -4.46
N LYS A 49 -17.69 1.82 -4.51
CA LYS A 49 -18.52 3.01 -4.65
C LYS A 49 -19.29 3.05 -5.97
N THR A 50 -18.63 2.81 -7.10
CA THR A 50 -19.24 2.78 -8.44
C THR A 50 -20.30 1.69 -8.57
N LYS A 51 -20.03 0.52 -7.99
CA LYS A 51 -20.92 -0.64 -8.07
C LYS A 51 -22.00 -0.67 -6.97
N GLY A 52 -21.87 0.16 -5.94
CA GLY A 52 -22.81 0.21 -4.82
C GLY A 52 -22.86 -1.07 -4.00
N THR A 53 -21.75 -1.79 -3.90
CA THR A 53 -21.65 -3.11 -3.25
C THR A 53 -20.29 -3.27 -2.57
N THR A 54 -20.03 -4.46 -2.04
CA THR A 54 -18.82 -4.78 -1.26
C THR A 54 -17.82 -5.56 -2.11
N LEU A 55 -16.56 -5.58 -1.69
CA LEU A 55 -15.52 -6.32 -2.39
C LEU A 55 -15.77 -7.84 -2.36
N TYR A 56 -16.32 -8.36 -1.26
CA TYR A 56 -16.72 -9.75 -1.13
C TYR A 56 -17.82 -10.14 -2.13
N ASP A 57 -18.84 -9.31 -2.30
CA ASP A 57 -19.91 -9.57 -3.27
C ASP A 57 -19.39 -9.53 -4.71
N LEU A 58 -18.47 -8.58 -5.00
CA LEU A 58 -17.82 -8.50 -6.30
C LEU A 58 -16.94 -9.72 -6.60
N ALA A 59 -16.21 -10.23 -5.60
CA ALA A 59 -15.36 -11.42 -5.75
C ALA A 59 -16.18 -12.70 -5.99
N ASN A 60 -17.39 -12.77 -5.44
CA ASN A 60 -18.30 -13.91 -5.60
C ASN A 60 -19.31 -13.75 -6.76
N SER A 61 -19.25 -12.65 -7.50
CA SER A 61 -20.15 -12.40 -8.63
C SER A 61 -19.69 -13.14 -9.90
N PRO A 62 -20.57 -13.88 -10.60
CA PRO A 62 -20.22 -14.55 -11.84
C PRO A 62 -20.01 -13.57 -13.02
N GLU A 63 -20.53 -12.34 -12.92
CA GLU A 63 -20.46 -11.32 -13.97
C GLU A 63 -19.29 -10.34 -13.80
N PHE A 64 -18.56 -10.44 -12.69
CA PHE A 64 -17.49 -9.51 -12.36
C PHE A 64 -16.23 -10.28 -11.96
N ARG A 65 -15.07 -9.86 -12.48
CA ARG A 65 -13.79 -10.51 -12.21
C ARG A 65 -12.86 -9.53 -11.52
N VAL A 66 -12.79 -9.58 -10.19
CA VAL A 66 -11.90 -8.73 -9.37
C VAL A 66 -10.44 -8.73 -9.88
N PRO A 67 -9.84 -9.86 -10.31
CA PRO A 67 -8.47 -9.86 -10.83
C PRO A 67 -8.23 -9.03 -12.10
N ASP A 68 -9.28 -8.69 -12.86
CA ASP A 68 -9.18 -7.80 -14.03
C ASP A 68 -9.03 -6.32 -13.60
N HIS A 69 -9.17 -6.02 -12.30
CA HIS A 69 -9.10 -4.69 -11.72
C HIS A 69 -8.06 -4.56 -10.59
N LEU A 70 -7.92 -5.58 -9.74
CA LEU A 70 -6.95 -5.61 -8.65
C LEU A 70 -5.77 -6.49 -9.02
N ARG A 71 -4.65 -5.86 -9.34
CA ARG A 71 -3.41 -6.58 -9.62
C ARG A 71 -2.79 -7.07 -8.31
N ALA A 72 -2.71 -8.38 -8.14
CA ALA A 72 -2.13 -9.01 -6.96
C ALA A 72 -0.66 -8.59 -6.69
N THR A 73 -0.25 -8.70 -5.43
CA THR A 73 1.05 -8.28 -4.88
C THR A 73 1.67 -9.41 -4.06
N ASP A 74 3.00 -9.54 -4.07
CA ASP A 74 3.73 -10.54 -3.28
C ASP A 74 4.28 -9.98 -1.96
N ASP A 75 4.10 -8.67 -1.73
CA ASP A 75 4.58 -7.96 -0.56
C ASP A 75 3.65 -6.80 -0.14
N VAL A 76 3.90 -6.32 1.08
CA VAL A 76 3.28 -5.16 1.70
C VAL A 76 4.35 -4.09 1.92
N ASP A 77 4.28 -3.00 1.18
CA ASP A 77 5.17 -1.85 1.38
C ASP A 77 4.58 -0.88 2.42
N ILE A 78 5.31 -0.60 3.50
CA ILE A 78 4.90 0.33 4.56
C ILE A 78 6.00 1.36 4.80
N THR A 79 5.63 2.63 4.78
CA THR A 79 6.51 3.74 5.12
C THR A 79 6.15 4.25 6.52
N LEU A 80 7.14 4.37 7.40
CA LEU A 80 6.94 4.82 8.79
C LEU A 80 7.60 6.19 9.02
N ASP A 81 7.03 7.03 9.87
CA ASP A 81 7.64 8.33 10.20
C ASP A 81 8.68 8.14 11.33
N PRO A 82 10.00 8.09 11.02
CA PRO A 82 11.01 7.84 12.05
C PRO A 82 11.05 8.95 13.12
N ARG A 83 10.55 10.16 12.83
CA ARG A 83 10.51 11.28 13.77
C ARG A 83 9.60 11.01 14.98
N LYS A 84 8.69 10.05 14.84
CA LYS A 84 7.63 9.75 15.83
C LYS A 84 7.67 8.32 16.36
N ILE A 85 8.56 7.46 15.85
CA ILE A 85 8.71 6.07 16.34
C ILE A 85 9.46 6.03 17.67
N SER A 86 10.57 6.76 17.80
CA SER A 86 11.36 6.78 19.04
C SER A 86 11.91 8.17 19.31
N LYS A 87 11.87 8.60 20.58
CA LYS A 87 12.52 9.84 21.06
C LYS A 87 14.04 9.76 20.99
N ASP A 88 14.59 8.54 20.96
CA ASP A 88 16.00 8.26 20.75
C ASP A 88 16.13 7.51 19.40
N PRO A 89 16.58 8.19 18.34
CA PRO A 89 16.58 7.65 16.98
C PRO A 89 17.69 6.63 16.73
N SER A 90 18.34 6.08 17.77
CA SER A 90 19.27 4.99 17.58
C SER A 90 18.61 3.81 16.88
N ASP A 91 19.34 3.26 15.90
CA ASP A 91 18.88 2.16 15.04
C ASP A 91 18.40 0.93 15.81
N VAL A 92 18.93 0.71 17.02
CA VAL A 92 18.60 -0.40 17.91
C VAL A 92 17.23 -0.21 18.55
N LYS A 93 16.90 1.01 19.00
CA LYS A 93 15.61 1.29 19.63
C LYS A 93 14.46 1.26 18.63
N ILE A 94 14.68 1.86 17.45
CA ILE A 94 13.72 1.74 16.33
C ILE A 94 13.50 0.27 16.01
N TYR A 95 14.56 -0.54 15.93
CA TYR A 95 14.41 -1.97 15.64
C TYR A 95 13.64 -2.73 16.73
N SER A 96 13.91 -2.46 18.01
CA SER A 96 13.18 -3.09 19.12
C SER A 96 11.69 -2.77 19.06
N GLU A 97 11.33 -1.50 18.85
CA GLU A 97 9.94 -1.08 18.75
C GLU A 97 9.21 -1.79 17.59
N ILE A 98 9.90 -1.95 16.46
CA ILE A 98 9.36 -2.67 15.31
C ILE A 98 9.16 -4.16 15.61
N ILE A 99 10.10 -4.82 16.30
CA ILE A 99 9.89 -6.22 16.69
C ILE A 99 8.63 -6.35 17.54
N ASP A 100 8.40 -5.44 18.48
CA ASP A 100 7.23 -5.47 19.35
C ASP A 100 5.93 -5.23 18.56
N VAL A 101 5.94 -4.32 17.58
CA VAL A 101 4.84 -4.12 16.62
C VAL A 101 4.54 -5.43 15.87
N LEU A 102 5.57 -6.08 15.31
CA LEU A 102 5.39 -7.30 14.49
C LEU A 102 4.77 -8.45 15.30
N LYS A 103 5.23 -8.64 16.55
CA LYS A 103 4.65 -9.64 17.45
C LYS A 103 3.20 -9.32 17.84
N GLU A 104 2.86 -8.04 17.96
CA GLU A 104 1.49 -7.63 18.27
C GLU A 104 0.55 -7.74 17.06
N ILE A 105 1.07 -7.66 15.84
CA ILE A 105 0.33 -7.96 14.61
C ILE A 105 -0.04 -9.45 14.56
N GLU A 106 0.89 -10.34 14.90
CA GLU A 106 0.64 -11.79 15.08
C GLU A 106 -0.41 -12.06 16.17
N GLY A 107 -0.23 -11.51 17.38
CA GLY A 107 -1.18 -11.62 18.48
C GLY A 107 -1.42 -13.05 18.98
N ASP A 108 -2.64 -13.35 19.42
CA ASP A 108 -3.01 -14.65 20.02
C ASP A 108 -3.46 -15.70 18.97
N ASP A 109 -2.77 -15.72 17.82
CA ASP A 109 -2.89 -16.64 16.68
C ASP A 109 -4.15 -16.57 15.80
N ILE A 110 -5.32 -16.16 16.31
CA ILE A 110 -6.58 -16.36 15.60
C ILE A 110 -7.48 -15.11 15.52
N TYR A 111 -7.95 -14.80 14.31
CA TYR A 111 -8.81 -13.66 14.00
C TYR A 111 -10.07 -14.07 13.23
N ALA A 112 -11.19 -13.40 13.48
CA ALA A 112 -12.36 -13.51 12.60
C ALA A 112 -12.10 -12.76 11.30
N SER A 113 -12.37 -13.42 10.17
CA SER A 113 -12.21 -12.81 8.85
C SER A 113 -13.18 -11.64 8.63
N PRO A 114 -12.96 -10.78 7.62
CA PRO A 114 -13.81 -9.62 7.42
C PRO A 114 -15.23 -9.96 6.92
N SER A 115 -15.41 -11.14 6.31
CA SER A 115 -16.73 -11.69 5.96
C SER A 115 -17.42 -12.34 7.17
N GLY A 116 -16.65 -12.71 8.21
CA GLY A 116 -17.15 -13.48 9.35
C GLY A 116 -17.28 -14.99 9.09
N ASN A 117 -16.96 -15.45 7.87
CA ASN A 117 -17.14 -16.84 7.46
C ASN A 117 -15.94 -17.73 7.81
N HIS A 118 -14.76 -17.13 7.96
CA HIS A 118 -13.50 -17.86 8.13
C HIS A 118 -12.74 -17.41 9.37
N VAL A 119 -11.84 -18.29 9.78
CA VAL A 119 -10.89 -18.03 10.85
C VAL A 119 -9.52 -17.79 10.24
N VAL A 120 -8.96 -16.59 10.43
CA VAL A 120 -7.65 -16.21 9.89
C VAL A 120 -6.55 -16.43 10.95
N ALA A 121 -5.49 -17.12 10.55
CA ALA A 121 -4.25 -17.22 11.30
C ALA A 121 -3.17 -16.32 10.70
N ILE A 122 -2.47 -15.57 11.55
CA ILE A 122 -1.34 -14.71 11.16
C ILE A 122 -0.15 -15.10 12.03
N LYS A 123 0.95 -15.50 11.41
CA LYS A 123 2.15 -15.93 12.12
C LYS A 123 3.40 -15.21 11.61
N VAL A 124 4.30 -14.79 12.51
CA VAL A 124 5.58 -14.21 12.12
C VAL A 124 6.60 -15.32 11.85
N GLU A 125 6.87 -15.61 10.57
CA GLU A 125 7.86 -16.61 10.18
C GLU A 125 9.29 -16.07 10.26
N ARG A 126 9.47 -14.78 9.97
CA ARG A 126 10.78 -14.13 10.06
C ARG A 126 10.67 -12.73 10.61
N LEU A 127 11.33 -12.50 11.75
CA LEU A 127 11.62 -11.16 12.24
C LEU A 127 12.72 -10.53 11.38
N GLY A 128 12.49 -9.31 10.89
CA GLY A 128 13.46 -8.59 10.10
C GLY A 128 13.26 -7.09 10.23
N LYS A 129 14.36 -6.32 10.35
CA LYS A 129 14.28 -4.86 10.50
C LYS A 129 13.55 -4.22 9.33
N LYS A 130 13.87 -4.61 8.09
CA LYS A 130 13.26 -4.04 6.88
C LYS A 130 12.38 -5.01 6.10
N ARG A 131 12.55 -6.31 6.36
CA ARG A 131 11.91 -7.40 5.62
C ARG A 131 11.37 -8.52 6.49
N PRO A 132 10.47 -8.23 7.46
CA PRO A 132 9.78 -9.29 8.15
C PRO A 132 8.86 -10.06 7.19
N VAL A 133 8.57 -11.31 7.54
CA VAL A 133 7.70 -12.18 6.75
C VAL A 133 6.63 -12.74 7.67
N PHE A 134 5.39 -12.63 7.20
CA PHE A 134 4.24 -13.24 7.83
C PHE A 134 3.79 -14.43 6.99
N ARG A 135 3.29 -15.46 7.66
CA ARG A 135 2.52 -16.53 7.04
C ARG A 135 1.06 -16.37 7.40
N LEU A 136 0.20 -16.54 6.41
CA LEU A 136 -1.23 -16.36 6.54
C LEU A 136 -1.93 -17.70 6.33
N GLY A 137 -3.05 -17.93 7.01
CA GLY A 137 -3.85 -19.12 6.78
C GLY A 137 -5.32 -18.85 7.02
N LEU A 138 -6.17 -19.59 6.30
CA LEU A 138 -7.61 -19.65 6.54
C LEU A 138 -7.95 -20.97 7.24
N ASP A 139 -8.95 -20.93 8.10
CA ASP A 139 -9.49 -22.06 8.86
C ASP A 139 -8.42 -22.91 9.55
N LYS A 140 -7.38 -22.23 10.04
CA LYS A 140 -6.21 -22.78 10.76
C LYS A 140 -5.24 -23.58 9.88
N GLU A 141 -5.28 -23.42 8.56
CA GLU A 141 -4.34 -24.05 7.62
C GLU A 141 -3.10 -23.18 7.33
N ALA A 142 -2.51 -22.54 8.34
CA ALA A 142 -1.31 -21.70 8.17
C ALA A 142 0.00 -22.50 7.94
N ASP A 143 -0.06 -23.79 7.60
CA ASP A 143 1.12 -24.65 7.48
C ASP A 143 1.69 -24.71 6.05
N SER A 144 1.04 -24.08 5.07
CA SER A 144 1.57 -24.04 3.69
C SER A 144 2.68 -23.01 3.55
N PRO A 145 3.91 -23.37 3.14
CA PRO A 145 4.99 -22.40 2.88
C PRO A 145 4.66 -21.46 1.70
N ASP A 146 3.66 -21.81 0.88
CA ASP A 146 3.19 -20.98 -0.24
C ASP A 146 2.23 -19.86 0.20
N SER A 147 2.07 -19.62 1.51
CA SER A 147 1.21 -18.59 2.10
C SER A 147 1.99 -17.46 2.80
N GLU A 148 3.25 -17.26 2.40
CA GLU A 148 4.08 -16.20 2.98
C GLU A 148 3.91 -14.85 2.27
N VAL A 149 3.81 -13.77 3.05
CA VAL A 149 3.83 -12.39 2.59
C VAL A 149 4.98 -11.62 3.25
N SER A 150 5.76 -10.92 2.43
CA SER A 150 6.87 -10.09 2.93
C SER A 150 6.39 -8.68 3.21
N PHE A 151 6.82 -8.10 4.33
CA PHE A 151 6.66 -6.67 4.60
C PHE A 151 7.94 -5.96 4.18
N ASN A 152 7.86 -4.89 3.39
CA ASN A 152 8.98 -3.98 3.17
C ASN A 152 8.75 -2.73 4.01
N LEU A 153 9.53 -2.59 5.06
CA LEU A 153 9.43 -1.47 6.00
C LEU A 153 10.50 -0.42 5.67
N TYR A 154 10.06 0.81 5.40
CA TYR A 154 10.90 1.95 5.06
C TYR A 154 10.89 2.98 6.20
N TYR A 155 12.08 3.33 6.72
CA TYR A 155 12.25 4.19 7.91
C TYR A 155 12.95 5.51 7.63
N GLY A 156 12.86 6.02 6.41
CA GLY A 156 13.35 7.35 6.11
C GLY A 156 13.55 7.65 4.63
N PRO A 157 13.90 8.92 4.33
CA PRO A 157 14.07 9.45 2.97
C PRO A 157 15.14 8.75 2.11
N GLY A 158 16.01 7.94 2.72
CA GLY A 158 17.11 7.21 2.05
C GLY A 158 16.98 5.71 2.10
N ASP A 159 15.88 5.18 2.66
CA ASP A 159 15.66 3.74 2.77
C ASP A 159 15.12 3.11 1.47
N THR A 160 14.81 3.97 0.50
CA THR A 160 14.43 3.59 -0.85
C THR A 160 15.62 2.95 -1.57
N ASN A 161 15.38 1.80 -2.17
CA ASN A 161 16.37 0.88 -2.72
C ASN A 161 17.38 1.59 -3.66
N ASN A 162 18.70 1.43 -3.42
CA ASN A 162 19.79 1.93 -4.29
C ASN A 162 19.77 1.37 -5.74
N ARG A 163 18.75 0.57 -6.10
CA ARG A 163 18.51 0.04 -7.44
C ARG A 163 17.57 0.91 -8.27
N TRP A 164 17.05 1.99 -7.70
CA TRP A 164 16.19 2.93 -8.41
C TRP A 164 17.01 3.99 -9.14
N PRO A 165 16.49 4.54 -10.25
CA PRO A 165 17.10 5.71 -10.88
C PRO A 165 17.31 6.83 -9.86
N VAL A 166 18.43 7.57 -9.98
CA VAL A 166 18.82 8.63 -9.02
C VAL A 166 17.70 9.63 -8.85
N GLU A 167 17.02 9.96 -9.94
CA GLU A 167 15.90 10.90 -9.99
C GLU A 167 14.75 10.50 -9.06
N MET A 168 14.53 9.19 -8.93
CA MET A 168 13.46 8.63 -8.14
C MET A 168 13.83 8.60 -6.65
N VAL A 169 15.08 8.26 -6.34
CA VAL A 169 15.59 8.31 -4.97
C VAL A 169 15.51 9.74 -4.44
N ASP A 170 15.87 10.73 -5.26
CA ASP A 170 15.79 12.14 -4.88
C ASP A 170 14.35 12.63 -4.74
N PHE A 171 13.44 12.23 -5.64
CA PHE A 171 12.02 12.57 -5.55
C PHE A 171 11.36 12.04 -4.26
N GLU A 172 11.54 10.75 -3.94
CA GLU A 172 10.99 10.16 -2.72
C GLU A 172 11.65 10.76 -1.48
N ARG A 173 12.95 11.08 -1.54
CA ARG A 173 13.67 11.73 -0.43
C ARG A 173 13.10 13.10 -0.10
N GLN A 174 12.86 13.93 -1.11
CA GLN A 174 12.33 15.28 -0.94
C GLN A 174 10.91 15.27 -0.36
N ASN A 175 10.08 14.35 -0.83
CA ASN A 175 8.66 14.31 -0.50
C ASN A 175 8.32 13.37 0.67
N TYR A 176 9.32 12.67 1.23
CA TYR A 176 9.10 11.63 2.24
C TYR A 176 8.18 12.09 3.37
N PHE A 177 8.46 13.25 3.97
CA PHE A 177 7.70 13.76 5.10
C PHE A 177 6.36 14.38 4.71
N SER A 178 6.29 15.09 3.57
CA SER A 178 5.04 15.70 3.09
C SER A 178 3.99 14.64 2.68
N PHE A 179 4.44 13.44 2.30
CA PHE A 179 3.55 12.31 2.04
C PHE A 179 2.80 11.82 3.30
N PHE A 180 3.34 11.99 4.50
CA PHE A 180 2.60 11.69 5.73
C PHE A 180 1.49 12.70 5.99
N ASP A 181 1.77 13.98 5.74
CA ASP A 181 0.80 15.07 5.93
C ASP A 181 -0.39 14.98 4.95
N THR A 182 -0.19 14.24 3.85
CA THR A 182 -1.20 14.00 2.81
C THR A 182 -1.66 12.54 2.73
N SER A 183 -1.31 11.73 3.74
CA SER A 183 -1.81 10.36 3.83
C SER A 183 -3.34 10.38 4.01
N LYS A 184 -4.01 9.40 3.39
CA LYS A 184 -5.47 9.30 3.39
C LYS A 184 -5.87 7.99 4.05
N ARG A 185 -6.79 8.07 5.01
CA ARG A 185 -7.47 6.88 5.50
C ARG A 185 -8.54 6.47 4.50
N ILE A 186 -8.46 5.23 4.02
CA ILE A 186 -9.41 4.67 3.07
C ILE A 186 -10.17 3.55 3.76
N ALA A 187 -11.50 3.63 3.70
CA ALA A 187 -12.37 2.52 4.02
C ALA A 187 -12.52 1.64 2.77
N ILE A 188 -12.17 0.37 2.89
CA ILE A 188 -12.44 -0.66 1.87
C ILE A 188 -13.69 -1.40 2.32
N PRO A 189 -14.85 -1.22 1.64
CA PRO A 189 -16.06 -1.97 1.96
C PRO A 189 -15.86 -3.44 1.61
N PHE A 190 -15.47 -4.25 2.59
CA PHE A 190 -15.15 -5.65 2.34
C PHE A 190 -16.41 -6.51 2.34
N SER A 191 -17.22 -6.39 3.39
CA SER A 191 -18.53 -7.04 3.53
C SER A 191 -19.57 -6.03 3.99
N HIS A 192 -20.86 -6.42 4.01
CA HIS A 192 -21.94 -5.54 4.46
C HIS A 192 -21.82 -5.16 5.93
N GLU A 193 -21.18 -6.00 6.73
CA GLU A 193 -21.02 -5.81 8.18
C GLU A 193 -19.70 -5.14 8.53
N ARG A 194 -18.70 -5.17 7.63
CA ARG A 194 -17.34 -4.73 7.95
C ARG A 194 -16.63 -4.04 6.80
N ASN A 195 -16.12 -2.86 7.11
CA ASN A 195 -15.12 -2.16 6.34
C ASN A 195 -13.74 -2.40 6.97
N VAL A 196 -12.72 -2.53 6.15
CA VAL A 196 -11.33 -2.47 6.61
C VAL A 196 -10.80 -1.09 6.29
N GLU A 197 -10.45 -0.33 7.32
CA GLU A 197 -9.85 1.00 7.16
C GLU A 197 -8.33 0.90 7.24
N ILE A 198 -7.64 1.46 6.26
CA ILE A 198 -6.18 1.54 6.25
C ILE A 198 -5.69 2.94 5.92
N ASN A 199 -4.55 3.35 6.51
CA ASN A 199 -3.88 4.59 6.10
C ASN A 199 -2.95 4.35 4.91
N VAL A 200 -3.19 5.03 3.78
CA VAL A 200 -2.41 4.89 2.55
C VAL A 200 -1.83 6.22 2.08
N LYS A 201 -0.82 6.18 1.21
CA LYS A 201 -0.38 7.37 0.45
C LYS A 201 -1.55 7.91 -0.39
N GLY A 202 -1.76 9.23 -0.38
CA GLY A 202 -2.79 9.91 -1.18
C GLY A 202 -2.68 9.57 -2.67
N VAL A 203 -3.81 9.60 -3.40
CA VAL A 203 -3.87 9.06 -4.76
C VAL A 203 -2.99 9.84 -5.73
N GLU A 204 -2.96 11.17 -5.64
CA GLU A 204 -2.10 12.03 -6.45
C GLU A 204 -0.61 11.77 -6.17
N GLN A 205 -0.23 11.61 -4.90
CA GLN A 205 1.16 11.29 -4.50
C GLN A 205 1.55 9.88 -4.96
N LEU A 206 0.62 8.92 -4.88
CA LEU A 206 0.82 7.57 -5.36
C LEU A 206 1.04 7.55 -6.88
N LEU A 207 0.23 8.30 -7.64
CA LEU A 207 0.38 8.45 -9.07
C LEU A 207 1.68 9.17 -9.44
N ALA A 208 2.02 10.28 -8.77
CA ALA A 208 3.30 10.95 -8.95
C ALA A 208 4.48 9.99 -8.72
N THR A 209 4.42 9.17 -7.66
CA THR A 209 5.43 8.14 -7.38
C THR A 209 5.51 7.09 -8.50
N LYS A 210 4.37 6.66 -9.05
CA LYS A 210 4.31 5.69 -10.18
C LYS A 210 4.80 6.29 -11.50
N ILE A 211 4.47 7.54 -11.79
CA ILE A 211 4.96 8.28 -12.96
C ILE A 211 6.48 8.46 -12.87
N ALA A 212 6.98 8.83 -11.69
CA ALA A 212 8.41 8.94 -11.44
C ALA A 212 9.13 7.58 -11.63
N ARG A 213 8.50 6.45 -11.31
CA ARG A 213 9.03 5.09 -11.55
C ARG A 213 8.95 4.65 -13.01
N ALA A 214 7.84 4.98 -13.69
CA ALA A 214 7.53 4.66 -15.08
C ALA A 214 7.71 3.17 -15.49
N ARG A 215 7.57 2.22 -14.56
CA ARG A 215 7.66 0.78 -14.89
C ARG A 215 6.46 0.36 -15.73
N GLU A 216 6.63 -0.64 -16.59
CA GLU A 216 5.56 -1.15 -17.46
C GLU A 216 4.26 -1.44 -16.68
N LYS A 217 4.36 -2.23 -15.61
CA LYS A 217 3.23 -2.54 -14.72
C LYS A 217 2.60 -1.34 -14.02
N ASP A 218 3.35 -0.26 -13.80
CA ASP A 218 2.80 0.94 -13.17
C ASP A 218 1.86 1.67 -14.15
N TRP A 219 2.07 1.58 -15.47
CA TRP A 219 1.17 2.22 -16.45
C TRP A 219 -0.24 1.62 -16.40
N THR A 220 -0.35 0.30 -16.32
CA THR A 220 -1.64 -0.38 -16.14
C THR A 220 -2.33 0.05 -14.85
N ASP A 221 -1.60 0.06 -13.73
CA ASP A 221 -2.14 0.51 -12.44
C ASP A 221 -2.67 1.95 -12.51
N MET A 222 -1.94 2.86 -13.18
CA MET A 222 -2.32 4.27 -13.33
C MET A 222 -3.58 4.44 -14.18
N LEU A 223 -3.73 3.66 -15.26
CA LEU A 223 -4.93 3.66 -16.09
C LEU A 223 -6.15 3.15 -15.32
N LEU A 224 -5.99 2.08 -14.54
CA LEU A 224 -7.06 1.54 -13.70
C LEU A 224 -7.49 2.54 -12.62
N LEU A 225 -6.54 3.18 -11.95
CA LEU A 225 -6.81 4.24 -10.97
C LEU A 225 -7.59 5.39 -11.61
N HIS A 226 -7.13 5.92 -12.75
CA HIS A 226 -7.81 7.01 -13.44
C HIS A 226 -9.23 6.65 -13.87
N ARG A 227 -9.41 5.46 -14.49
CA ARG A 227 -10.72 4.97 -14.91
C ARG A 227 -11.70 4.91 -13.73
N HIS A 228 -11.32 4.22 -12.66
CA HIS A 228 -12.22 3.99 -11.54
C HIS A 228 -12.48 5.25 -10.71
N ALA A 229 -11.50 6.13 -10.57
CA ALA A 229 -11.68 7.46 -9.98
C ALA A 229 -12.79 8.24 -10.71
N ASN A 230 -12.70 8.33 -12.05
CA ASN A 230 -13.72 9.01 -12.87
C ASN A 230 -15.10 8.34 -12.79
N GLU A 231 -15.16 7.01 -12.92
CA GLU A 231 -16.42 6.25 -12.82
C GLU A 231 -17.11 6.43 -11.45
N SER A 232 -16.33 6.62 -10.39
CA SER A 232 -16.84 6.81 -9.02
C SER A 232 -17.28 8.24 -8.70
N GLY A 233 -17.12 9.17 -9.65
CA GLY A 233 -17.40 10.59 -9.46
C GLY A 233 -16.36 11.33 -8.61
N GLU A 234 -15.18 10.76 -8.40
CA GLU A 234 -14.05 11.38 -7.70
C GLU A 234 -12.85 11.48 -8.65
N PRO A 235 -12.91 12.36 -9.67
CA PRO A 235 -11.83 12.48 -10.65
C PRO A 235 -10.52 12.89 -9.97
N LEU A 236 -9.42 12.38 -10.51
CA LEU A 236 -8.07 12.68 -10.03
C LEU A 236 -7.70 14.14 -10.31
N ASP A 237 -7.01 14.78 -9.36
CA ASP A 237 -6.46 16.12 -9.57
C ASP A 237 -5.14 16.04 -10.38
N ILE A 238 -5.28 16.13 -11.70
CA ILE A 238 -4.15 16.04 -12.63
C ILE A 238 -3.17 17.21 -12.46
N GLU A 239 -3.66 18.40 -12.12
CA GLU A 239 -2.81 19.57 -11.87
C GLU A 239 -1.94 19.31 -10.64
N ARG A 240 -2.54 18.82 -9.56
CA ARG A 240 -1.82 18.46 -8.34
C ARG A 240 -0.75 17.40 -8.55
N ILE A 241 -0.99 16.39 -9.39
CA ILE A 241 0.03 15.39 -9.76
C ILE A 241 1.22 16.08 -10.43
N GLY A 242 0.96 17.01 -11.34
CA GLY A 242 1.97 17.83 -12.01
C GLY A 242 2.77 18.68 -11.02
N GLU A 243 2.11 19.34 -10.07
CA GLU A 243 2.76 20.11 -9.01
C GLU A 243 3.71 19.25 -8.17
N ILE A 244 3.28 18.05 -7.76
CA ILE A 244 4.10 17.13 -6.95
C ILE A 244 5.35 16.70 -7.73
N LEU A 245 5.21 16.40 -9.03
CA LEU A 245 6.32 15.97 -9.89
C LEU A 245 7.28 17.11 -10.25
N CYS A 246 6.76 18.32 -10.41
CA CYS A 246 7.49 19.48 -10.92
C CYS A 246 7.85 20.50 -9.85
N ALA A 247 7.56 20.24 -8.56
CA ALA A 247 7.97 21.08 -7.45
C ALA A 247 9.50 21.25 -7.48
N ALA A 248 9.96 22.44 -7.87
CA ALA A 248 11.37 22.72 -8.03
C ALA A 248 12.09 22.66 -6.67
N ASP A 249 13.05 21.74 -6.50
CA ASP A 249 14.02 21.79 -5.41
C ASP A 249 15.42 22.00 -5.99
N SER A 250 16.04 23.13 -5.63
CA SER A 250 17.36 23.55 -6.11
C SER A 250 18.51 22.62 -5.67
N ARG A 251 18.25 21.66 -4.77
CA ARG A 251 19.25 20.74 -4.20
C ARG A 251 19.44 19.46 -5.00
N TYR A 252 18.55 19.16 -5.95
CA TYR A 252 18.57 17.87 -6.65
C TYR A 252 18.52 18.08 -8.16
N HIS A 253 19.57 17.62 -8.85
CA HIS A 253 19.70 17.64 -10.31
C HIS A 253 18.88 16.54 -10.98
N VAL A 254 17.63 16.33 -10.56
CA VAL A 254 16.70 15.57 -11.40
C VAL A 254 16.48 16.43 -12.63
N SER A 255 16.80 15.91 -13.82
CA SER A 255 16.39 16.60 -15.04
C SER A 255 14.87 16.62 -15.05
N ASN A 256 14.29 17.78 -14.71
CA ASN A 256 12.85 18.03 -14.73
C ASN A 256 12.24 17.53 -16.05
N GLU A 257 12.99 17.60 -17.15
CA GLU A 257 12.57 17.11 -18.47
C GLU A 257 12.17 15.63 -18.48
N THR A 258 12.85 14.75 -17.73
CA THR A 258 12.48 13.32 -17.69
C THR A 258 11.16 13.10 -16.98
N LEU A 259 10.94 13.77 -15.84
CA LEU A 259 9.68 13.68 -15.09
C LEU A 259 8.54 14.33 -15.88
N ILE A 260 8.80 15.47 -16.53
CA ILE A 260 7.86 16.15 -17.42
C ILE A 260 7.45 15.23 -18.58
N ASN A 261 8.40 14.62 -19.29
CA ASN A 261 8.11 13.71 -20.39
C ASN A 261 7.26 12.50 -19.95
N ARG A 262 7.52 11.96 -18.76
CA ARG A 262 6.73 10.85 -18.19
C ARG A 262 5.32 11.32 -17.81
N PHE A 263 5.19 12.53 -17.27
CA PHE A 263 3.90 13.13 -16.96
C PHE A 263 3.09 13.45 -18.23
N ASP A 264 3.73 13.96 -19.28
CA ASP A 264 3.11 14.20 -20.58
C ASP A 264 2.62 12.90 -21.22
N LYS A 265 3.42 11.82 -21.13
CA LYS A 265 2.99 10.49 -21.54
C LYS A 265 1.77 10.03 -20.74
N PHE A 266 1.76 10.19 -19.42
CA PHE A 266 0.59 9.86 -18.59
C PHE A 266 -0.65 10.64 -19.06
N LYS A 267 -0.55 11.96 -19.21
CA LYS A 267 -1.64 12.82 -19.71
C LYS A 267 -2.15 12.38 -21.08
N TYR A 268 -1.26 11.93 -21.97
CA TYR A 268 -1.66 11.41 -23.28
C TYR A 268 -2.47 10.11 -23.17
N LEU A 269 -2.08 9.22 -22.26
CA LEU A 269 -2.73 7.91 -22.09
C LEU A 269 -4.11 7.98 -21.41
N ILE A 270 -4.42 9.05 -20.69
CA ILE A 270 -5.69 9.21 -19.95
C ILE A 270 -6.72 10.09 -20.66
N LYS A 271 -6.39 10.62 -21.84
CA LYS A 271 -7.33 11.33 -22.72
C LYS A 271 -8.26 10.36 -23.43
#